data_AF-A0A238KK85-F1
#
_entry.id   AF-A0A238KK85-F1
#
_cell.length_a   1.000
_cell.length_b   1.000
_cell.length_c   1.000
_cell.angle_alpha   90.00
_cell.angle_beta   90.00
_cell.angle_gamma   90.00
#
_symmetry.space_group_name_H-M   'P 1'
#
loop_
_entity.id
_entity.type
_entity.pdbx_description
1 polymer ?
#
loop_
_entity_poly.entity_id
_entity_poly.type
_entity_poly.pdbx_seq_one_letter_code
_entity_poly.pdbx_strand_id
1 'polypeptide(L)'
;MKVLIRIAMLMAAAVMPMASQAETRIVKIETVTLANDQEQRIFCSRVVARETPDLAFQIGGQIIEMPIEEGAFMSAGVWLR
;
A
#
# COMPACT_ATOMS: atom_id res chain seq x y z
N MET A 1 -17.53 -30.52 78.64
CA MET A 1 -18.04 -30.78 77.27
C MET A 1 -18.07 -29.54 76.35
N LYS A 2 -18.50 -28.35 76.83
CA LYS A 2 -18.59 -27.12 76.01
C LYS A 2 -17.25 -26.59 75.46
N VAL A 3 -16.15 -26.78 76.18
CA VAL A 3 -14.80 -26.32 75.76
C VAL A 3 -14.26 -27.13 74.57
N LEU A 4 -14.49 -28.45 74.58
CA LEU A 4 -14.09 -29.34 73.49
C LEU A 4 -14.82 -29.00 72.18
N ILE A 5 -16.11 -28.64 72.27
CA ILE A 5 -16.92 -28.21 71.12
C ILE A 5 -16.37 -26.90 70.52
N ARG A 6 -15.95 -25.95 71.36
CA ARG A 6 -15.36 -24.68 70.89
C ARG A 6 -14.03 -24.88 70.16
N ILE A 7 -13.20 -25.80 70.65
CA ILE A 7 -11.90 -26.12 70.02
C ILE A 7 -12.13 -26.81 68.66
N ALA A 8 -13.07 -27.76 68.60
CA ALA A 8 -13.43 -28.43 67.35
C ALA A 8 -13.98 -27.45 66.31
N MET A 9 -14.77 -26.47 66.74
CA MET A 9 -15.34 -25.45 65.85
C MET A 9 -14.27 -24.48 65.33
N LEU A 10 -13.27 -24.13 66.14
CA LEU A 10 -12.15 -23.28 65.72
C LEU A 10 -11.26 -24.00 64.69
N MET A 11 -11.01 -25.29 64.91
CA MET A 11 -10.24 -26.12 63.96
C MET A 11 -10.98 -26.28 62.62
N ALA A 12 -12.30 -26.43 62.63
CA ALA A 12 -13.09 -26.56 61.40
C ALA A 12 -13.05 -25.29 60.52
N ALA A 13 -12.98 -24.11 61.14
CA ALA A 13 -12.87 -22.85 60.40
C ALA A 13 -11.49 -22.66 59.72
N ALA A 14 -10.43 -23.23 60.30
CA ALA A 14 -9.05 -23.09 59.78
C ALA A 14 -8.77 -23.92 58.52
N VAL A 15 -9.61 -24.91 58.20
CA VAL A 15 -9.43 -25.82 57.05
C VAL A 15 -10.33 -25.40 55.86
N MET A 16 -11.07 -24.30 55.97
CA MET A 16 -11.88 -23.81 54.85
C MET A 16 -10.96 -23.31 53.73
N PRO A 17 -11.09 -23.83 52.50
CA PRO A 17 -10.28 -23.37 51.38
C PRO A 17 -10.64 -21.92 51.06
N MET A 18 -9.66 -21.01 51.15
CA MET A 18 -9.81 -19.66 50.61
C MET A 18 -9.85 -19.76 49.09
N ALA A 19 -10.97 -19.36 48.49
CA ALA A 19 -11.08 -19.24 47.05
C ALA A 19 -10.06 -18.20 46.55
N SER A 20 -9.05 -18.67 45.81
CA SER A 20 -8.10 -17.81 45.12
C SER A 20 -8.83 -17.02 44.03
N GLN A 21 -8.76 -15.69 44.10
CA GLN A 21 -9.23 -14.83 43.02
C GLN A 21 -8.22 -14.92 41.87
N ALA A 22 -8.63 -15.54 40.76
CA ALA A 22 -7.81 -15.62 39.57
C ALA A 22 -7.63 -14.22 38.97
N GLU A 23 -6.38 -13.77 38.82
CA GLU A 23 -6.07 -12.47 38.23
C GLU A 23 -6.25 -12.53 36.71
N THR A 24 -7.30 -11.88 36.21
CA THR A 24 -7.61 -11.83 34.77
C THR A 24 -6.84 -10.70 34.09
N ARG A 25 -5.94 -11.04 33.15
CA ARG A 25 -5.19 -10.06 32.36
C ARG A 25 -6.11 -9.32 31.39
N ILE A 26 -6.17 -7.99 31.52
CA ILE A 26 -6.92 -7.11 30.61
C ILE A 26 -6.12 -6.95 29.31
N VAL A 27 -6.77 -7.19 28.18
CA VAL A 27 -6.19 -6.97 26.83
C VAL A 27 -7.14 -6.13 25.99
N LYS A 28 -6.57 -5.29 25.12
CA LYS A 28 -7.33 -4.54 24.12
C LYS A 28 -7.52 -5.43 22.90
N ILE A 29 -8.77 -5.65 22.52
CA ILE A 29 -9.17 -6.35 21.30
C ILE A 29 -9.83 -5.37 20.34
N GLU A 30 -9.50 -5.46 19.07
CA GLU A 30 -10.16 -4.72 17.99
C GLU A 30 -10.54 -5.70 16.88
N THR A 31 -11.68 -5.42 16.24
CA THR A 31 -12.18 -6.21 15.12
C THR A 31 -11.43 -5.81 13.85
N VAL A 32 -10.76 -6.75 13.20
CA VAL A 32 -10.12 -6.51 11.91
C VAL A 32 -11.19 -6.37 10.84
N THR A 33 -11.27 -5.19 10.23
CA THR A 33 -12.12 -4.95 9.06
C THR A 33 -11.27 -5.05 7.79
N LEU A 34 -11.86 -5.59 6.72
CA LEU A 34 -11.22 -5.58 5.41
C LEU A 34 -11.29 -4.15 4.87
N ALA A 35 -10.12 -3.51 4.76
CA ALA A 35 -10.01 -2.26 4.03
C ALA A 35 -10.24 -2.54 2.54
N ASN A 36 -11.24 -1.89 1.94
CA ASN A 36 -11.45 -1.90 0.49
C ASN A 36 -10.61 -0.80 -0.16
N ASP A 37 -9.35 -0.69 0.26
CA ASP A 37 -8.42 0.26 -0.32
C ASP A 37 -7.95 -0.31 -1.65
N GLN A 38 -8.35 0.33 -2.74
CA GLN A 38 -7.71 0.10 -4.01
C GLN A 38 -6.33 0.76 -3.97
N GLU A 39 -5.30 -0.07 -3.82
CA GLU A 39 -3.92 0.38 -3.88
C GLU A 39 -3.63 0.95 -5.29
N GLN A 40 -3.65 2.27 -5.41
CA GLN A 40 -3.39 2.95 -6.67
C GLN A 40 -1.88 3.14 -6.85
N ARG A 41 -1.30 2.38 -7.79
CA ARG A 41 0.08 2.60 -8.23
C ARG A 41 0.14 3.67 -9.31
N ILE A 42 0.93 4.72 -9.09
CA ILE A 42 1.17 5.79 -10.06
C ILE A 42 2.47 5.49 -10.81
N PHE A 43 2.39 5.44 -12.15
CA PHE A 43 3.56 5.29 -13.01
C PHE A 43 3.89 6.62 -13.68
N CYS A 44 5.06 7.17 -13.36
CA CYS A 44 5.57 8.38 -14.00
C CYS A 44 6.39 8.00 -15.24
N SER A 45 5.73 7.78 -16.37
CA SER A 45 6.39 7.46 -17.65
C SER A 45 6.41 8.65 -18.61
N ARG A 46 7.31 8.60 -19.59
CA ARG A 46 7.35 9.54 -20.73
C ARG A 46 6.76 8.88 -21.96
N VAL A 47 5.90 9.61 -22.68
CA VAL A 47 5.42 9.19 -24.01
C VAL A 47 6.49 9.51 -25.05
N VAL A 48 6.86 8.51 -25.86
CA VAL A 48 7.82 8.65 -26.96
C VAL A 48 7.19 8.13 -28.25
N ALA A 49 7.53 8.73 -29.38
CA ALA A 49 7.11 8.22 -30.68
C ALA A 49 7.75 6.84 -30.92
N ARG A 50 7.01 5.95 -31.58
CA ARG A 50 7.53 4.64 -31.98
C ARG A 50 8.68 4.78 -32.97
N GLU A 51 8.57 5.75 -33.88
CA GLU A 51 9.52 6.03 -34.94
C GLU A 51 9.68 7.56 -35.04
N THR A 52 10.93 8.01 -35.03
CA THR A 52 11.30 9.42 -35.24
C THR A 52 12.36 9.44 -36.33
N PRO A 53 11.98 9.50 -37.61
CA PRO A 53 12.95 9.59 -38.69
C PRO A 53 13.66 10.95 -38.60
N ASP A 54 14.99 10.91 -38.56
CA ASP A 54 15.81 12.10 -38.72
C ASP A 54 15.97 12.38 -40.22
N LEU A 55 15.49 13.53 -40.67
CA LEU A 55 15.57 13.93 -42.07
C LEU A 55 16.82 14.79 -42.25
N ALA A 56 17.79 14.23 -42.94
CA ALA A 56 19.02 14.92 -43.31
C ALA A 56 19.19 14.99 -44.83
N PHE A 57 19.83 16.06 -45.30
CA PHE A 57 20.19 16.19 -46.70
C PHE A 57 21.40 15.31 -47.01
N GLN A 58 21.33 14.55 -48.11
CA GLN A 58 22.42 13.67 -48.55
C GLN A 58 23.59 14.44 -49.18
N ILE A 59 23.35 15.67 -49.62
CA ILE A 59 24.33 16.54 -50.27
C ILE A 59 24.42 17.89 -49.54
N GLY A 60 25.58 18.52 -49.62
CA GLY A 60 25.77 19.88 -49.11
C GLY A 60 25.06 20.92 -49.99
N GLY A 61 24.70 22.06 -49.39
CA GLY A 61 24.02 23.16 -50.07
C GLY A 61 23.43 24.17 -49.09
N GLN A 62 22.70 25.15 -49.62
CA GLN A 62 21.95 26.13 -48.84
C GLN A 62 20.45 25.88 -48.99
N ILE A 63 19.70 25.94 -47.89
CA ILE A 63 18.24 25.91 -47.89
C ILE A 63 17.74 27.28 -48.35
N ILE A 64 17.04 27.32 -49.49
CA ILE A 64 16.48 28.56 -50.07
C ILE A 64 15.01 28.71 -49.65
N GLU A 65 14.30 27.59 -49.55
CA GLU A 65 12.88 27.52 -49.18
C GLU A 65 12.64 26.33 -48.24
N MET A 66 11.67 26.46 -47.34
CA MET A 66 11.21 25.38 -46.46
C MET A 66 9.75 25.07 -46.81
N PRO A 67 9.49 24.09 -47.69
CA PRO A 67 8.17 23.84 -48.29
C PRO A 67 7.24 23.05 -47.37
N ILE A 68 7.40 23.15 -46.05
CA ILE A 68 6.60 22.44 -45.05
C ILE A 68 6.29 23.30 -43.85
N GLU A 69 5.10 23.11 -43.32
CA GLU A 69 4.68 23.70 -42.06
C GLU A 69 5.03 22.75 -40.90
N GLU A 70 5.43 23.34 -39.76
CA GLU A 70 5.72 22.56 -38.56
C GLU A 70 4.46 21.86 -38.05
N GLY A 71 4.58 20.56 -37.74
CA GLY A 71 3.46 19.73 -37.28
C GLY A 71 2.54 19.23 -38.40
N ALA A 72 2.84 19.50 -39.68
CA ALA A 72 2.06 18.96 -40.79
C ALA A 72 2.18 17.43 -40.90
N PHE A 73 1.06 16.77 -41.23
CA PHE A 73 1.05 15.35 -41.58
C PHE A 73 1.48 15.16 -43.02
N MET A 74 2.38 14.20 -43.26
CA MET A 74 2.93 13.92 -44.58
C MET A 74 2.83 12.43 -44.89
N SER A 75 2.57 12.10 -46.16
CA SER A 75 2.70 10.73 -46.64
C SER A 75 4.17 10.39 -46.90
N ALA A 76 4.51 9.11 -46.79
CA ALA A 76 5.83 8.63 -47.14
C ALA A 76 6.16 8.92 -48.61
N GLY A 77 7.37 9.41 -48.87
CA GLY A 77 7.85 9.70 -50.23
C GLY A 77 7.42 11.05 -50.80
N VAL A 78 6.78 11.92 -50.01
CA VAL A 78 6.58 13.33 -50.42
C VAL A 78 7.93 14.00 -50.57
N TRP A 79 8.10 14.68 -51.71
CA TRP A 79 9.30 15.43 -52.03
C TRP A 79 9.27 16.81 -51.36
N LEU A 80 10.31 17.12 -50.59
CA LEU A 80 10.59 18.44 -50.02
C LEU A 80 11.43 19.21 -51.06
N ARG A 81 10.80 20.04 -51.90
CA ARG A 81 11.48 20.85 -52.92
C ARG A 81 11.82 22.24 -52.40
#